data_AF-A0A511D2E4-F1
#
_entry.id   AF-A0A511D2E4-F1
#
_cell.length_a   1.000
_cell.length_b   1.000
_cell.length_c   1.000
_cell.angle_alpha   90.00
_cell.angle_beta   90.00
_cell.angle_gamma   90.00
#
_symmetry.space_group_name_H-M   'P 1'
#
loop_
_entity.id
_entity.type
_entity.pdbx_description
1 polymer ?
#
loop_
_entity_poly.entity_id
_entity_poly.type
_entity_poly.pdbx_seq_one_letter_code
_entity_poly.pdbx_strand_id
1 'polypeptide(L)'
;MTAADADLAARLETEAQEYPDERGEIQLEAAQAWIRAGNLERATRLLGDLIGAGGEDGCYARVEMVELLLKDDRDAEAEGQLAALARDPALHDGHCQLVAELLAERRDLNGALKWYDRLVARLSSEEIEAVRGPEGWLAFASIPLRGRREVRRELGLAPDATDSAVRADYAGVVPREQTIP
;
A
#
# COMPACT_ATOMS: atom_id res chain seq x y z
N MET A 1 -0.34 1.35 -23.59
CA MET A 1 -0.33 2.81 -23.81
C MET A 1 -1.63 3.18 -24.48
N THR A 2 -2.58 3.77 -23.75
CA THR A 2 -3.89 4.12 -24.33
C THR A 2 -4.08 5.63 -24.32
N ALA A 3 -4.60 6.18 -25.43
CA ALA A 3 -4.97 7.59 -25.50
C ALA A 3 -6.05 7.94 -24.47
N ALA A 4 -6.89 6.96 -24.10
CA ALA A 4 -7.94 7.12 -23.09
C ALA A 4 -7.39 7.43 -21.69
N ASP A 5 -6.27 6.81 -21.28
CA ASP A 5 -5.63 7.12 -19.99
C ASP A 5 -5.05 8.54 -19.97
N ALA A 6 -4.47 9.00 -21.08
CA ALA A 6 -3.96 10.37 -21.22
C ALA A 6 -5.08 11.41 -21.18
N ASP A 7 -6.19 11.15 -21.87
CA ASP A 7 -7.38 12.01 -21.87
C ASP A 7 -8.04 12.06 -20.49
N LEU A 8 -8.08 10.93 -19.76
CA LEU A 8 -8.53 10.89 -18.38
C LEU A 8 -7.63 11.73 -17.48
N ALA A 9 -6.31 11.55 -17.57
CA ALA A 9 -5.36 12.29 -16.75
C ALA A 9 -5.49 13.81 -16.96
N ALA A 10 -5.60 14.27 -18.21
CA ALA A 10 -5.78 15.69 -18.52
C ALA A 10 -7.11 16.26 -17.98
N ARG A 11 -8.19 15.47 -18.01
CA ARG A 11 -9.48 15.87 -17.41
C ARG A 11 -9.37 16.01 -15.90
N LEU A 12 -8.78 15.03 -15.21
CA LEU A 12 -8.56 15.07 -13.76
C LEU A 12 -7.70 16.28 -13.35
N GLU A 13 -6.64 16.60 -14.12
CA GLU A 13 -5.84 17.81 -13.84
C GLU A 13 -6.63 19.13 -13.98
N THR A 14 -7.66 19.14 -14.84
CA THR A 14 -8.57 20.29 -14.97
C THR A 14 -9.55 20.32 -13.79
N GLU A 15 -10.15 19.17 -13.46
CA GLU A 15 -11.08 18.99 -12.34
C GLU A 15 -10.43 19.37 -11.00
N ALA A 16 -9.16 19.04 -10.78
CA ALA A 16 -8.40 19.40 -9.59
C ALA A 16 -8.28 20.94 -9.38
N GLN A 17 -8.48 21.74 -10.43
CA GLN A 17 -8.54 23.20 -10.34
C GLN A 17 -9.94 23.69 -9.96
N GLU A 18 -10.98 22.94 -10.31
CA GLU A 18 -12.38 23.22 -10.00
C GLU A 18 -12.75 22.85 -8.56
N TYR A 19 -12.08 21.84 -7.99
CA TYR A 19 -12.31 21.33 -6.64
C TYR A 19 -11.05 21.41 -5.75
N PRO A 20 -10.68 22.60 -5.23
CA PRO A 20 -9.46 22.79 -4.44
C PRO A 20 -9.38 21.94 -3.16
N ASP A 21 -10.52 21.62 -2.56
CA ASP A 21 -10.60 20.85 -1.30
C ASP A 21 -10.33 19.35 -1.53
N GLU A 22 -10.61 18.84 -2.73
CA GLU A 22 -10.39 17.44 -3.16
C GLU A 22 -9.15 17.32 -4.07
N ARG A 23 -8.41 18.42 -4.23
CA ARG A 23 -7.35 18.56 -5.23
C ARG A 23 -6.27 17.48 -5.09
N GLY A 24 -5.89 17.13 -3.87
CA GLY A 24 -4.82 16.17 -3.63
C GLY A 24 -5.17 14.76 -4.14
N GLU A 25 -6.35 14.27 -3.77
CA GLU A 25 -6.90 12.99 -4.23
C GLU A 25 -7.03 12.96 -5.77
N ILE A 26 -7.63 14.00 -6.36
CA ILE A 26 -7.80 14.09 -7.83
C ILE A 26 -6.45 14.13 -8.55
N GLN A 27 -5.45 14.84 -8.01
CA GLN A 27 -4.10 14.89 -8.58
C GLN A 27 -3.37 13.53 -8.46
N LEU A 28 -3.62 12.77 -7.40
CA LEU A 28 -3.07 11.43 -7.25
C LEU A 28 -3.64 10.48 -8.31
N GLU A 29 -4.96 10.53 -8.54
CA GLU A 29 -5.60 9.77 -9.62
C GLU A 29 -5.09 10.19 -11.01
N ALA A 30 -4.89 11.49 -11.23
CA ALA A 30 -4.29 12.00 -12.46
C ALA A 30 -2.87 11.45 -12.68
N ALA A 31 -2.06 11.39 -11.62
CA ALA A 31 -0.72 10.82 -11.69
C ALA A 31 -0.77 9.33 -12.07
N GLN A 32 -1.64 8.54 -11.44
CA GLN A 32 -1.83 7.12 -11.80
C GLN A 32 -2.29 6.94 -13.25
N ALA A 33 -3.19 7.80 -13.75
CA ALA A 33 -3.61 7.80 -15.14
C ALA A 33 -2.44 8.12 -16.09
N TRP A 34 -1.56 9.07 -15.74
CA TRP A 34 -0.35 9.34 -16.51
C TRP A 34 0.63 8.16 -16.51
N ILE A 35 0.76 7.43 -15.40
CA ILE A 35 1.56 6.20 -15.32
C ILE A 35 1.05 5.16 -16.31
N ARG A 36 -0.28 4.90 -16.32
CA ARG A 36 -0.91 3.96 -17.27
C ARG A 36 -0.77 4.40 -18.73
N ALA A 37 -0.81 5.71 -18.97
CA ALA A 37 -0.54 6.31 -20.28
C ALA A 37 0.94 6.25 -20.69
N GLY A 38 1.86 5.87 -19.79
CA GLY A 38 3.30 5.83 -20.05
C GLY A 38 3.99 7.20 -19.99
N ASN A 39 3.29 8.26 -19.56
CA ASN A 39 3.87 9.59 -19.41
C ASN A 39 4.45 9.76 -18.00
N LEU A 40 5.55 9.05 -17.75
CA LEU A 40 6.19 9.01 -16.43
C LEU A 40 6.72 10.38 -15.99
N GLU A 41 7.12 11.24 -16.92
CA GLU A 41 7.57 12.60 -16.60
C GLU A 41 6.44 13.43 -15.97
N ARG A 42 5.24 13.40 -16.57
CA ARG A 42 4.09 14.13 -16.04
C ARG A 42 3.61 13.55 -14.71
N ALA A 43 3.57 12.22 -14.60
CA ALA A 43 3.24 11.54 -13.34
C ALA A 43 4.21 11.93 -12.22
N THR A 44 5.53 11.84 -12.48
CA THR A 44 6.58 12.18 -11.50
C THR A 44 6.46 13.63 -11.02
N ARG A 45 6.10 14.56 -11.91
CA ARG A 45 5.87 15.96 -11.55
C ARG A 45 4.68 16.11 -10.59
N LEU A 46 3.54 15.53 -10.91
CA LEU A 46 2.35 15.58 -10.06
C LEU A 46 2.60 14.95 -8.68
N LEU A 47 3.23 13.77 -8.66
CA LEU A 47 3.62 13.11 -7.41
C LEU A 47 4.58 13.99 -6.60
N GLY A 48 5.57 14.62 -7.25
CA GLY A 48 6.50 15.54 -6.60
C GLY A 48 5.80 16.76 -5.99
N ASP A 49 4.81 17.32 -6.68
CA ASP A 49 4.02 18.45 -6.19
C ASP A 49 3.20 18.05 -4.95
N LEU A 50 2.54 16.89 -4.97
CA LEU A 50 1.81 16.33 -3.81
C LEU A 50 2.73 16.07 -2.63
N ILE A 51 3.90 15.45 -2.88
CA ILE A 51 4.93 15.21 -1.86
C ILE A 51 5.39 16.53 -1.23
N GLY A 52 5.56 17.58 -2.04
CA GLY A 52 5.96 18.91 -1.58
C GLY A 52 4.88 19.61 -0.75
N ALA A 53 3.60 19.40 -1.07
CA ALA A 53 2.47 19.87 -0.27
C ALA A 53 2.36 19.15 1.08
N GLY A 54 2.80 17.89 1.14
CA GLY A 54 2.76 17.05 2.34
C GLY A 54 1.35 16.57 2.67
N GLY A 55 1.15 16.16 3.93
CA GLY A 55 -0.12 15.59 4.37
C GLY A 55 -0.35 14.15 3.88
N GLU A 56 -1.59 13.71 3.96
CA GLU A 56 -1.99 12.35 3.60
C GLU A 56 -1.75 12.06 2.11
N ASP A 57 -2.21 12.94 1.22
CA ASP A 57 -1.98 12.80 -0.23
C ASP A 57 -0.49 12.77 -0.59
N GLY A 58 0.32 13.58 0.10
CA GLY A 58 1.77 13.56 -0.06
C GLY A 58 2.38 12.21 0.32
N CYS A 59 1.86 11.55 1.36
CA CYS A 59 2.30 10.21 1.76
C CYS A 59 1.92 9.15 0.72
N TYR A 60 0.69 9.15 0.20
CA TYR A 60 0.30 8.25 -0.90
C TYR A 60 1.12 8.51 -2.16
N ALA A 61 1.38 9.78 -2.49
CA ALA A 61 2.24 10.14 -3.61
C ALA A 61 3.68 9.62 -3.43
N ARG A 62 4.21 9.56 -2.20
CA ARG A 62 5.51 8.90 -1.94
C ARG A 62 5.46 7.40 -2.24
N VAL A 63 4.37 6.71 -1.91
CA VAL A 63 4.22 5.26 -2.20
C VAL A 63 4.25 5.02 -3.72
N GLU A 64 3.47 5.78 -4.48
CA GLU A 64 3.47 5.73 -5.95
C GLU A 64 4.85 6.07 -6.56
N MET A 65 5.53 7.08 -6.01
CA MET A 65 6.88 7.45 -6.44
C MET A 65 7.89 6.31 -6.17
N VAL A 66 7.80 5.64 -5.02
CA VAL A 66 8.63 4.48 -4.70
C VAL A 66 8.41 3.37 -5.71
N GLU A 67 7.16 3.05 -6.05
CA GLU A 67 6.86 2.02 -7.05
C GLU A 67 7.46 2.38 -8.43
N LEU A 68 7.35 3.63 -8.87
CA LEU A 68 7.97 4.10 -10.11
C LEU A 68 9.49 3.98 -10.10
N LEU A 69 10.14 4.44 -9.03
CA LEU A 69 11.60 4.36 -8.88
C LEU A 69 12.09 2.91 -8.88
N LEU A 70 11.39 2.02 -8.18
CA LEU A 70 11.72 0.60 -8.14
C LEU A 70 11.50 -0.09 -9.49
N LYS A 71 10.51 0.32 -10.28
CA LYS A 71 10.30 -0.17 -11.66
C LYS A 71 11.42 0.26 -12.61
N ASP A 72 12.10 1.37 -12.32
CA ASP A 72 13.22 1.91 -13.10
C ASP A 72 14.59 1.52 -12.49
N ASP A 73 14.63 0.55 -11.58
CA ASP A 73 15.83 0.07 -10.89
C ASP A 73 16.62 1.19 -10.15
N ARG A 74 15.91 2.21 -9.65
CA ARG A 74 16.45 3.34 -8.88
C ARG A 74 16.30 3.11 -7.38
N ASP A 75 16.83 1.97 -6.90
CA ASP A 75 16.62 1.50 -5.51
C ASP A 75 17.06 2.52 -4.45
N ALA A 76 18.20 3.19 -4.64
CA ALA A 76 18.71 4.16 -3.66
C ALA A 76 17.76 5.37 -3.48
N GLU A 77 17.08 5.79 -4.54
CA GLU A 77 16.12 6.89 -4.47
C GLU A 77 14.80 6.43 -3.87
N ALA A 78 14.36 5.21 -4.19
CA ALA A 78 13.22 4.58 -3.55
C ALA A 78 13.44 4.44 -2.04
N GLU A 79 14.61 3.98 -1.61
CA GLU A 79 15.00 3.92 -0.20
C GLU A 79 14.95 5.29 0.47
N GLY A 80 15.41 6.34 -0.22
CA GLY A 80 15.31 7.73 0.24
C GLY A 80 13.86 8.16 0.49
N GLN A 81 12.95 7.85 -0.44
CA GLN A 81 11.52 8.14 -0.30
C GLN A 81 10.88 7.34 0.83
N LEU A 82 11.18 6.05 0.96
CA LEU A 82 10.71 5.20 2.05
C LEU A 82 11.19 5.70 3.42
N ALA A 83 12.45 6.13 3.50
CA ALA A 83 13.01 6.69 4.71
C ALA A 83 12.35 8.04 5.08
N ALA A 84 12.01 8.86 4.10
CA ALA A 84 11.26 10.11 4.32
C ALA A 84 9.84 9.80 4.81
N LEU A 85 9.12 8.92 4.11
CA LEU A 85 7.76 8.49 4.45
C LEU A 85 7.68 7.92 5.88
N ALA A 86 8.66 7.10 6.27
CA ALA A 86 8.73 6.51 7.61
C ALA A 86 8.85 7.52 8.76
N ARG A 87 9.18 8.79 8.46
CA ARG A 87 9.30 9.90 9.42
C ARG A 87 8.20 10.94 9.28
N ASP A 88 7.32 10.79 8.29
CA ASP A 88 6.28 11.77 8.01
C ASP A 88 5.19 11.72 9.09
N PRO A 89 4.80 12.85 9.69
CA PRO A 89 3.74 12.87 10.69
C PRO A 89 2.36 12.47 10.14
N ALA A 90 2.12 12.58 8.83
CA ALA A 90 0.88 12.16 8.19
C ALA A 90 0.84 10.64 7.88
N LEU A 91 1.91 9.91 8.21
CA LEU A 91 1.96 8.46 8.00
C LEU A 91 0.86 7.73 8.80
N HIS A 92 0.15 6.85 8.11
CA HIS A 92 -0.89 6.01 8.69
C HIS A 92 -0.88 4.59 8.12
N ASP A 93 -1.86 3.78 8.53
CA ASP A 93 -1.88 2.33 8.34
C ASP A 93 -1.93 1.93 6.87
N GLY A 94 -2.82 2.54 6.07
CA GLY A 94 -2.89 2.36 4.61
C GLY A 94 -1.55 2.54 3.89
N HIS A 95 -0.81 3.62 4.18
CA HIS A 95 0.54 3.81 3.63
C HIS A 95 1.50 2.68 3.98
N CYS A 96 1.49 2.25 5.26
CA CYS A 96 2.36 1.17 5.70
C CYS A 96 2.01 -0.15 5.00
N GLN A 97 0.71 -0.40 4.80
CA GLN A 97 0.23 -1.61 4.14
C GLN A 97 0.68 -1.66 2.68
N LEU A 98 0.42 -0.59 1.92
CA LEU A 98 0.78 -0.52 0.51
C LEU A 98 2.28 -0.69 0.29
N VAL A 99 3.11 -0.04 1.12
CA VAL A 99 4.57 -0.22 1.04
C VAL A 99 5.00 -1.65 1.38
N ALA A 100 4.40 -2.25 2.41
CA ALA A 100 4.74 -3.62 2.78
C ALA A 100 4.41 -4.62 1.66
N GLU A 101 3.24 -4.47 1.04
CA GLU A 101 2.79 -5.28 -0.10
C GLU A 101 3.72 -5.09 -1.31
N LEU A 102 4.00 -3.84 -1.68
CA LEU A 102 4.93 -3.50 -2.77
C LEU A 102 6.31 -4.16 -2.61
N LEU A 103 6.89 -4.09 -1.41
CA LEU A 103 8.20 -4.69 -1.14
C LEU A 103 8.14 -6.22 -1.14
N ALA A 104 7.05 -6.81 -0.63
CA ALA A 104 6.85 -8.25 -0.63
C ALA A 104 6.74 -8.81 -2.05
N GLU A 105 5.97 -8.15 -2.92
CA GLU A 105 5.84 -8.50 -4.35
C GLU A 105 7.18 -8.46 -5.07
N ARG A 106 8.05 -7.51 -4.70
CA ARG A 106 9.42 -7.38 -5.21
C ARG A 106 10.44 -8.30 -4.54
N ARG A 107 10.01 -9.18 -3.64
CA ARG A 107 10.87 -10.11 -2.88
C ARG A 107 11.85 -9.42 -1.90
N ASP A 108 11.69 -8.13 -1.61
CA ASP A 108 12.35 -7.49 -0.47
C ASP A 108 11.56 -7.81 0.82
N LEU A 109 11.67 -9.07 1.24
CA LEU A 109 10.96 -9.58 2.40
C LEU A 109 11.40 -8.89 3.71
N ASN A 110 12.67 -8.44 3.79
CA ASN A 110 13.16 -7.72 4.97
C ASN A 110 12.57 -6.31 5.05
N GLY A 111 12.50 -5.60 3.93
CA GLY A 111 11.81 -4.31 3.84
C GLY A 111 10.33 -4.45 4.14
N ALA A 112 9.66 -5.42 3.51
CA ALA A 112 8.24 -5.71 3.74
C ALA A 112 7.94 -5.97 5.22
N LEU A 113 8.74 -6.82 5.88
CA LEU A 113 8.56 -7.13 7.30
C LEU A 113 8.66 -5.88 8.18
N LYS A 114 9.60 -4.98 7.92
CA LYS A 114 9.74 -3.72 8.68
C LYS A 114 8.49 -2.84 8.57
N TRP A 115 7.86 -2.80 7.40
CA TRP A 115 6.65 -2.00 7.19
C TRP A 115 5.40 -2.67 7.77
N TYR A 116 5.29 -3.99 7.66
CA TYR A 116 4.26 -4.73 8.40
C TYR A 116 4.41 -4.59 9.91
N ASP A 117 5.62 -4.67 10.47
CA ASP A 117 5.88 -4.44 11.89
C ASP A 117 5.45 -3.02 12.32
N ARG A 118 5.73 -2.00 11.48
CA ARG A 118 5.29 -0.62 11.74
C ARG A 118 3.77 -0.52 11.76
N LEU A 119 3.07 -1.14 10.82
CA LEU A 119 1.60 -1.14 10.79
C LEU A 119 1.05 -1.86 12.01
N VAL A 120 1.50 -3.08 12.28
CA VAL A 120 1.01 -3.91 13.37
C VAL A 120 1.24 -3.26 14.73
N ALA A 121 2.33 -2.51 14.91
CA ALA A 121 2.57 -1.74 16.13
C ALA A 121 1.54 -0.63 16.40
N ARG A 122 0.72 -0.26 15.41
CA ARG A 122 -0.35 0.75 15.52
C ARG A 122 -1.71 0.13 15.84
N LEU A 123 -1.86 -1.18 15.67
CA LEU A 123 -3.09 -1.89 15.99
C LEU A 123 -3.29 -1.96 17.50
N SER A 124 -4.50 -1.67 17.94
CA SER A 124 -4.93 -1.88 19.32
C SER A 124 -5.06 -3.38 19.64
N SER A 125 -5.05 -3.71 20.94
CA SER A 125 -5.31 -5.07 21.38
C SER A 125 -6.70 -5.56 21.01
N GLU A 126 -7.69 -4.67 20.94
CA GLU A 126 -9.06 -5.00 20.51
C GLU A 126 -9.10 -5.39 19.03
N GLU A 127 -8.40 -4.64 18.17
CA GLU A 127 -8.30 -4.96 16.74
C GLU A 127 -7.60 -6.30 16.49
N ILE A 128 -6.53 -6.61 17.25
CA ILE A 128 -5.85 -7.90 17.16
C ILE A 128 -6.76 -9.04 17.66
N GLU A 129 -7.52 -8.80 18.73
CA GLU A 129 -8.43 -9.80 19.28
C GLU A 129 -9.63 -10.07 18.36
N ALA A 130 -10.15 -9.05 17.68
CA ALA A 130 -11.22 -9.18 16.69
C ALA A 130 -10.86 -10.18 15.58
N VAL A 131 -9.57 -10.30 15.24
CA VAL A 131 -9.08 -11.24 14.21
C VAL A 131 -9.15 -12.71 14.67
N ARG A 132 -9.23 -12.99 15.97
CA ARG A 132 -9.32 -14.36 16.50
C ARG A 132 -10.70 -15.00 16.35
N GLY A 133 -11.74 -14.18 16.18
CA GLY A 133 -13.12 -14.64 16.09
C GLY A 133 -13.41 -15.47 14.83
N PRO A 134 -14.57 -16.15 14.75
CA PRO A 134 -14.98 -16.91 13.56
C PRO A 134 -15.00 -16.07 12.28
N GLU A 135 -15.41 -14.80 12.39
CA GLU A 135 -15.40 -13.83 11.30
C GLU A 135 -14.19 -12.89 11.33
N GLY A 136 -13.17 -13.21 12.11
CA GLY A 136 -11.98 -12.38 12.26
C GLY A 136 -11.19 -12.20 10.97
N TRP A 137 -11.42 -13.06 9.97
CA TRP A 137 -10.86 -12.92 8.62
C TRP A 137 -11.41 -11.70 7.85
N LEU A 138 -12.58 -11.18 8.23
CA LEU A 138 -13.20 -9.96 7.71
C LEU A 138 -12.69 -8.69 8.40
N ALA A 139 -12.09 -8.81 9.58
CA ALA A 139 -11.56 -7.65 10.29
C ALA A 139 -10.44 -7.02 9.46
N PHE A 140 -10.39 -5.68 9.39
CA PHE A 140 -9.36 -4.96 8.64
C PHE A 140 -7.95 -5.34 9.07
N ALA A 141 -7.73 -5.50 10.39
CA ALA A 141 -6.47 -5.96 10.96
C ALA A 141 -6.01 -7.34 10.46
N SER A 142 -6.91 -8.17 9.91
CA SER A 142 -6.54 -9.49 9.39
C SER A 142 -5.63 -9.42 8.17
N ILE A 143 -5.76 -8.38 7.33
CA ILE A 143 -4.98 -8.22 6.11
C ILE A 143 -3.49 -8.05 6.43
N PRO A 144 -3.08 -7.02 7.20
CA PRO A 144 -1.66 -6.82 7.51
C PRO A 144 -1.08 -7.93 8.39
N LEU A 145 -1.87 -8.54 9.28
CA LEU A 145 -1.40 -9.67 10.08
C LEU A 145 -1.13 -10.93 9.24
N ARG A 146 -1.95 -11.19 8.22
CA ARG A 146 -1.69 -12.28 7.25
C ARG A 146 -0.43 -12.00 6.44
N GLY A 147 -0.31 -10.78 5.89
CA GLY A 147 0.86 -10.38 5.10
C GLY A 147 2.16 -10.51 5.90
N ARG A 148 2.16 -10.01 7.14
CA ARG A 148 3.29 -10.16 8.07
C ARG A 148 3.66 -11.62 8.33
N ARG A 149 2.68 -12.45 8.65
CA ARG A 149 2.88 -13.88 8.92
C ARG A 149 3.47 -14.60 7.71
N GLU A 150 2.97 -14.28 6.51
CA GLU A 150 3.48 -14.84 5.26
C GLU A 150 4.95 -14.46 5.04
N VAL A 151 5.27 -13.18 5.13
CA VAL A 151 6.65 -12.68 4.99
C VAL A 151 7.58 -13.34 6.02
N ARG A 152 7.16 -13.48 7.28
CA ARG A 152 7.94 -14.17 8.33
C ARG A 152 8.18 -15.63 7.99
N ARG A 153 7.14 -16.33 7.50
CA ARG A 153 7.25 -17.72 7.05
C ARG A 153 8.27 -17.86 5.93
N GLU A 154 8.21 -16.99 4.93
CA GLU A 154 9.15 -17.00 3.80
C GLU A 154 10.59 -16.70 4.20
N LEU A 155 10.78 -15.87 5.24
CA LEU A 155 12.09 -15.61 5.86
C LEU A 155 12.57 -16.75 6.79
N GLY A 156 11.79 -17.82 6.98
CA GLY A 156 12.10 -18.91 7.90
C GLY A 156 11.97 -18.54 9.38
N LEU A 157 11.28 -17.44 9.69
CA LEU A 157 11.02 -16.98 11.05
C LEU A 157 9.79 -17.71 11.62
N ALA A 158 9.88 -18.12 12.89
CA ALA A 158 8.74 -18.67 13.59
C ALA A 158 7.64 -17.60 13.77
N PRO A 159 6.35 -17.96 13.67
CA PRO A 159 5.27 -17.04 13.98
C PRO A 159 5.36 -16.59 15.45
N ASP A 160 5.05 -15.32 15.72
CA ASP A 160 4.93 -14.80 17.08
C ASP A 160 3.46 -14.77 17.56
N ALA A 161 3.22 -14.18 18.75
CA ALA A 161 1.90 -14.10 19.35
C ALA A 161 0.88 -13.32 18.48
N THR A 162 1.39 -12.35 17.71
CA THR A 162 0.60 -11.52 16.81
C THR A 162 0.25 -12.27 15.53
N ASP A 163 1.21 -12.98 14.94
CA ASP A 163 0.96 -13.88 13.79
C ASP A 163 -0.01 -15.00 14.14
N SER A 164 0.04 -15.48 15.39
CA SER A 164 -0.82 -16.54 15.92
C SER A 164 -2.26 -16.08 16.17
N ALA A 165 -2.56 -14.78 16.08
CA ALA A 165 -3.93 -14.27 16.11
C ALA A 165 -4.70 -14.63 14.84
N VAL A 166 -3.99 -14.76 13.71
CA VAL A 166 -4.58 -15.18 12.44
C VAL A 166 -4.71 -16.69 12.42
N ARG A 167 -5.93 -17.19 12.18
CA ARG A 167 -6.14 -18.62 12.04
C ARG A 167 -5.51 -19.16 10.75
N ALA A 168 -4.87 -20.32 10.84
CA ALA A 168 -4.11 -20.93 9.74
C ALA A 168 -4.99 -21.52 8.61
N ASP A 169 -6.27 -21.73 8.89
CA ASP A 169 -7.24 -22.42 8.03
C ASP A 169 -7.92 -21.49 7.00
N TYR A 170 -7.74 -20.17 7.08
CA TYR A 170 -8.25 -19.20 6.11
C TYR A 170 -7.29 -18.94 4.94
N ALA A 171 -6.62 -19.99 4.47
CA ALA A 171 -5.93 -19.95 3.17
C ALA A 171 -6.97 -20.11 2.05
N GLY A 172 -7.68 -19.03 1.71
CA GLY A 172 -8.46 -18.91 0.46
C GLY A 172 -9.29 -20.14 0.07
N VAL A 173 -10.03 -20.74 1.02
CA VAL A 173 -10.95 -21.82 0.69
C VAL A 173 -12.11 -21.21 -0.10
N VAL A 174 -11.98 -21.23 -1.43
CA VAL A 174 -13.15 -21.29 -2.31
C VAL A 174 -13.95 -22.50 -1.81
N PRO A 175 -15.20 -22.33 -1.32
CA PRO A 175 -15.97 -23.46 -0.83
C PRO A 175 -16.06 -24.49 -1.95
N ARG A 176 -15.48 -25.68 -1.75
CA ARG A 176 -15.80 -26.81 -2.62
C ARG A 176 -17.30 -27.01 -2.47
N GLU A 177 -18.01 -26.87 -3.58
CA GLU A 177 -19.43 -27.11 -3.70
C GLU A 177 -19.78 -28.37 -2.89
N GLN A 178 -20.65 -28.19 -1.91
CA GLN A 178 -21.23 -29.29 -1.16
C GLN A 178 -21.97 -30.16 -2.17
N THR A 179 -21.41 -31.32 -2.50
CA THR A 179 -22.14 -32.36 -3.20
C THR A 179 -23.23 -32.85 -2.25
N ILE A 180 -24.45 -32.39 -2.49
CA ILE A 180 -25.65 -32.90 -1.82
C ILE A 180 -25.92 -34.31 -2.39
N PRO A 181 -26.25 -35.31 -1.55
CA PRO A 181 -26.44 -36.71 -1.97
C PRO A 181 -27.60 -36.93 -2.94
#